data_AF-A0A7W1GC48-F1
#
_entry.id   AF-A0A7W1GC48-F1
#
_cell.length_a   1.000
_cell.length_b   1.000
_cell.length_c   1.000
_cell.angle_alpha   90.00
_cell.angle_beta   90.00
_cell.angle_gamma   90.00
#
_symmetry.space_group_name_H-M   'P 1'
#
loop_
_entity.id
_entity.type
_entity.pdbx_description
1 polymer ?
#
loop_
_entity_poly.entity_id
_entity_poly.type
_entity_poly.pdbx_seq_one_letter_code
_entity_poly.pdbx_strand_id
1 'polypeptide(L)'
;MRNLSEVAALARLQRAKVAYQSHIKINYEPAARDCKTCPTKGVCCTDAHFVNVHITRLEAVAMRETLARTPRLTDGQRRAVYTRAREAVERYRLRPYGDTFAQTYSCPLFEPGSGCLVHRRAKPAPCIQHACYDNWEDVPPVALEWQAARRVEQLNTEVYGAAWAWLPTPLWLTLVDPAGEGVELARLVREWCARGGGDGQAHGNFAHRNLQRRRSLPVIKC
;
A
#
# COMPACT_ATOMS: atom_id res chain seq x y z
N MET A 1 -18.11 -19.49 9.84
CA MET A 1 -17.14 -19.54 8.71
C MET A 1 -15.81 -20.05 9.25
N ARG A 2 -15.10 -20.96 8.56
CA ARG A 2 -13.72 -21.30 8.94
C ARG A 2 -12.84 -20.08 8.64
N ASN A 3 -12.22 -19.50 9.67
CA ASN A 3 -11.29 -18.39 9.50
C ASN A 3 -10.10 -18.87 8.66
N LEU A 4 -9.78 -18.14 7.60
CA LEU A 4 -8.61 -18.42 6.77
C LEU A 4 -7.35 -18.13 7.60
N SER A 5 -6.37 -19.04 7.62
CA SER A 5 -5.12 -18.75 8.33
C SER A 5 -4.36 -17.61 7.65
N GLU A 6 -3.64 -16.80 8.44
CA GLU A 6 -2.85 -15.67 7.91
C GLU A 6 -1.86 -16.13 6.82
N VAL A 7 -1.22 -17.28 7.01
CA VAL A 7 -0.30 -17.88 6.02
C VAL A 7 -1.03 -18.19 4.70
N ALA A 8 -2.20 -18.82 4.76
CA ALA A 8 -2.97 -19.14 3.57
C ALA A 8 -3.48 -17.87 2.86
N ALA A 9 -3.85 -16.86 3.64
CA ALA A 9 -4.28 -15.56 3.11
C ALA A 9 -3.14 -14.78 2.45
N LEU A 10 -1.94 -14.76 3.03
CA LEU A 10 -0.76 -14.16 2.42
C LEU A 10 -0.42 -14.83 1.08
N ALA A 11 -0.53 -16.16 1.00
CA ALA A 11 -0.34 -16.89 -0.24
C ALA A 11 -1.41 -16.52 -1.30
N ARG A 12 -2.68 -16.37 -0.90
CA ARG A 12 -3.76 -15.91 -1.78
C ARG A 12 -3.56 -14.46 -2.23
N LEU A 13 -3.17 -13.58 -1.32
CA LEU A 13 -2.86 -12.18 -1.58
C LEU A 13 -1.73 -12.07 -2.61
N GLN A 14 -0.64 -12.80 -2.42
CA GLN A 14 0.48 -12.80 -3.36
C GLN A 14 0.04 -13.26 -4.75
N ARG A 15 -0.73 -14.35 -4.87
CA ARG A 15 -1.25 -14.82 -6.17
C ARG A 15 -2.14 -13.78 -6.84
N ALA A 16 -3.06 -13.17 -6.09
CA ALA A 16 -3.94 -12.12 -6.61
C ALA A 16 -3.14 -10.91 -7.12
N LYS A 17 -2.12 -10.48 -6.38
CA LYS A 17 -1.28 -9.33 -6.73
C LYS A 17 -0.34 -9.63 -7.90
N VAL A 18 0.19 -10.85 -8.01
CA VAL A 18 0.97 -11.29 -9.17
C VAL A 18 0.09 -11.32 -10.42
N ALA A 19 -1.12 -11.87 -10.33
CA ALA A 19 -2.06 -11.87 -11.46
C ALA A 19 -2.40 -10.44 -11.91
N TYR A 20 -2.67 -9.55 -10.94
CA TYR A 20 -2.94 -8.15 -11.21
C TYR A 20 -1.73 -7.43 -11.84
N GLN A 21 -0.53 -7.61 -11.28
CA GLN A 21 0.69 -7.04 -11.80
C GLN A 21 1.00 -7.54 -13.22
N SER A 22 0.82 -8.84 -13.49
CA SER A 22 1.01 -9.40 -14.83
C SER A 22 0.01 -8.81 -15.83
N HIS A 23 -1.24 -8.62 -15.43
CA HIS A 23 -2.24 -7.96 -16.28
C HIS A 23 -1.83 -6.51 -16.60
N ILE A 24 -1.43 -5.73 -15.61
CA ILE A 24 -0.95 -4.35 -15.81
C ILE A 24 0.29 -4.33 -16.72
N LYS A 25 1.25 -5.21 -16.46
CA LYS A 25 2.49 -5.32 -17.22
C LYS A 25 2.30 -5.67 -18.69
N ILE A 26 1.37 -6.56 -19.00
CA ILE A 26 1.15 -7.03 -20.37
C ILE A 26 0.32 -6.02 -21.17
N ASN A 27 -0.69 -5.40 -20.54
CA ASN A 27 -1.71 -4.65 -21.27
C ASN A 27 -1.50 -3.13 -21.25
N TYR A 28 -0.71 -2.60 -20.30
CA TYR A 28 -0.58 -1.14 -20.11
C TYR A 28 0.86 -0.68 -19.98
N GLU A 29 1.73 -1.37 -19.23
CA GLU A 29 3.13 -0.96 -19.08
C GLU A 29 3.92 -0.81 -20.40
N PRO A 30 3.61 -1.45 -21.54
CA PRO A 30 4.31 -1.17 -22.80
C PRO A 30 4.17 0.28 -23.29
N ALA A 31 3.11 0.98 -22.88
CA ALA A 31 2.87 2.39 -23.17
C ALA A 31 3.39 3.34 -22.07
N ALA A 32 3.88 2.80 -20.95
CA ALA A 32 4.51 3.58 -19.90
C ALA A 32 6.01 3.77 -20.15
N ARG A 33 6.58 4.86 -19.64
CA ARG A 33 8.03 5.06 -19.63
C ARG A 33 8.72 3.97 -18.81
N ASP A 34 9.79 3.38 -19.36
CA ASP A 34 10.61 2.42 -18.63
C ASP A 34 11.32 3.11 -17.46
N CYS A 35 11.06 2.63 -16.23
CA CYS A 35 11.74 3.10 -15.03
C CYS A 35 13.27 2.99 -15.11
N LYS A 36 13.81 2.08 -15.93
CA LYS A 36 15.27 1.94 -16.13
C LYS A 36 15.86 3.01 -17.04
N THR A 37 15.08 3.71 -17.85
CA THR A 37 15.55 4.79 -18.73
C THR A 37 14.95 6.15 -18.38
N CYS A 38 13.97 6.17 -17.48
CA CYS A 38 13.35 7.39 -16.98
C CYS A 38 14.40 8.37 -16.40
N PRO A 39 14.35 9.68 -16.74
CA PRO A 39 15.29 10.67 -16.23
C PRO A 39 15.13 10.94 -14.73
N THR A 40 13.97 10.63 -14.16
CA THR A 40 13.62 10.89 -12.76
C THR A 40 13.33 9.60 -12.00
N LYS A 41 14.23 8.61 -12.11
CA LYS A 41 14.05 7.27 -11.52
C LYS A 41 13.76 7.35 -10.03
N GLY A 42 12.61 6.84 -9.62
CA GLY A 42 12.22 6.79 -8.21
C GLY A 42 11.83 8.13 -7.60
N VAL A 43 11.92 9.26 -8.32
CA VAL A 43 11.40 10.56 -7.88
C VAL A 43 9.89 10.48 -7.65
N CYS A 44 9.18 9.64 -8.41
CA CYS A 44 7.78 9.38 -8.15
C CYS A 44 7.51 8.81 -6.75
N CYS A 45 8.51 8.24 -6.06
CA CYS A 45 8.41 7.66 -4.72
C CYS A 45 8.85 8.61 -3.57
N THR A 46 9.22 9.85 -3.87
CA THR A 46 9.67 10.85 -2.88
C THR A 46 8.52 11.77 -2.43
N ASP A 47 8.70 12.45 -1.29
CA ASP A 47 7.71 13.33 -0.63
C ASP A 47 7.03 14.36 -1.52
N ALA A 48 7.74 14.94 -2.49
CA ALA A 48 7.18 15.92 -3.41
C ALA A 48 6.18 15.33 -4.43
N HIS A 49 6.20 14.02 -4.65
CA HIS A 49 5.51 13.39 -5.79
C HIS A 49 4.78 12.09 -5.46
N PHE A 50 5.04 11.47 -4.31
CA PHE A 50 4.45 10.18 -3.98
C PHE A 50 3.10 10.32 -3.30
N VAL A 51 2.11 9.78 -4.00
CA VAL A 51 0.71 9.75 -3.58
C VAL A 51 0.54 8.91 -2.32
N ASN A 52 -0.45 9.32 -1.56
CA ASN A 52 -0.95 8.65 -0.38
C ASN A 52 -1.42 7.22 -0.64
N VAL A 53 -0.57 6.25 -0.32
CA VAL A 53 -0.89 4.84 -0.50
C VAL A 53 -1.42 4.30 0.82
N HIS A 54 -2.74 4.22 0.93
CA HIS A 54 -3.38 3.44 1.97
C HIS A 54 -3.29 1.95 1.64
N ILE A 55 -3.00 1.17 2.65
CA ILE A 55 -2.96 -0.30 2.58
C ILE A 55 -3.80 -0.88 3.71
N THR A 56 -4.02 -2.19 3.63
CA THR A 56 -4.67 -2.97 4.67
C THR A 56 -3.67 -3.71 5.56
N ARG A 57 -4.17 -4.30 6.65
CA ARG A 57 -3.36 -5.10 7.60
C ARG A 57 -2.61 -6.23 6.90
N LEU A 58 -3.30 -7.01 6.04
CA LEU A 58 -2.70 -8.16 5.38
C LEU A 58 -1.55 -7.75 4.44
N GLU A 59 -1.68 -6.60 3.77
CA GLU A 59 -0.61 -6.06 2.94
C GLU A 59 0.59 -5.60 3.78
N ALA A 60 0.34 -4.94 4.92
CA ALA A 60 1.40 -4.54 5.85
C ALA A 60 2.18 -5.76 6.38
N VAL A 61 1.47 -6.83 6.76
CA VAL A 61 2.10 -8.11 7.16
C VAL A 61 2.90 -8.70 5.99
N ALA A 62 2.37 -8.70 4.77
CA ALA A 62 3.09 -9.19 3.59
C ALA A 62 4.39 -8.39 3.33
N MET A 63 4.40 -7.08 3.57
CA MET A 63 5.60 -6.25 3.48
C MET A 63 6.61 -6.60 4.56
N ARG A 64 6.19 -6.70 5.83
CA ARG A 64 7.04 -7.11 6.94
C ARG A 64 7.72 -8.45 6.66
N GLU A 65 6.95 -9.45 6.24
CA GLU A 65 7.49 -10.77 5.86
C GLU A 65 8.45 -10.68 4.67
N THR A 66 8.14 -9.85 3.67
CA THR A 66 9.03 -9.63 2.52
C THR A 66 10.37 -9.04 2.97
N LEU A 67 10.36 -8.02 3.81
CA LEU A 67 11.57 -7.41 4.35
C LEU A 67 12.39 -8.42 5.16
N ALA A 68 11.73 -9.19 6.04
CA ALA A 68 12.37 -10.21 6.88
C ALA A 68 13.00 -11.37 6.08
N ARG A 69 12.41 -11.73 4.93
CA ARG A 69 12.86 -12.86 4.11
C ARG A 69 13.72 -12.45 2.92
N THR A 70 14.03 -11.17 2.75
CA THR A 70 14.88 -10.71 1.64
C THR A 70 16.36 -10.88 2.02
N PRO A 71 17.10 -11.82 1.40
CA PRO A 71 18.46 -12.16 1.84
C PRO A 71 19.46 -11.02 1.63
N ARG A 72 19.20 -10.13 0.67
CA ARG A 72 20.09 -9.00 0.34
C ARG A 72 19.90 -7.78 1.25
N LEU A 73 18.91 -7.79 2.15
CA LEU A 73 18.69 -6.70 3.09
C LEU A 73 19.35 -7.04 4.42
N THR A 74 20.30 -6.20 4.83
CA THR A 74 20.89 -6.22 6.17
C THR A 74 19.86 -5.84 7.22
N ASP A 75 20.11 -6.21 8.49
CA ASP A 75 19.25 -5.81 9.60
C ASP A 75 19.17 -4.29 9.75
N GLY A 76 20.27 -3.58 9.49
CA GLY A 76 20.29 -2.12 9.44
C GLY A 76 19.33 -1.55 8.39
N GLN A 77 19.34 -2.09 7.17
CA GLN A 77 18.42 -1.67 6.10
C GLN A 77 16.97 -2.00 6.43
N ARG A 78 16.71 -3.16 7.03
CA ARG A 78 15.35 -3.54 7.48
C ARG A 78 14.84 -2.58 8.55
N ARG A 79 15.68 -2.25 9.53
CA ARG A 79 15.37 -1.29 10.60
C ARG A 79 15.15 0.13 10.07
N ALA A 80 15.94 0.54 9.07
CA ALA A 80 15.82 1.85 8.45
C ALA A 80 14.42 2.08 7.85
N VAL A 81 13.76 1.05 7.30
CA VAL A 81 12.37 1.16 6.81
C VAL A 81 11.41 1.61 7.93
N TYR A 82 11.48 0.97 9.09
CA TYR A 82 10.61 1.30 10.22
C TYR A 82 10.95 2.65 10.84
N THR A 83 12.23 3.04 10.85
CA THR A 83 12.65 4.39 11.24
C THR A 83 12.06 5.45 10.31
N ARG A 84 12.22 5.29 8.99
CA ARG A 84 11.59 6.19 7.99
C ARG A 84 10.06 6.22 8.12
N ALA A 85 9.44 5.09 8.45
CA ALA A 85 8.00 5.03 8.67
C ALA A 85 7.57 5.87 9.88
N ARG A 86 8.29 5.77 11.02
CA ARG A 86 8.04 6.61 12.21
C ARG A 86 8.24 8.09 11.90
N GLU A 87 9.35 8.44 11.26
CA GLU A 87 9.65 9.82 10.84
C GLU A 87 8.54 10.38 9.95
N ALA A 88 8.03 9.61 9.00
CA ALA A 88 6.92 10.02 8.14
C ALA A 88 5.61 10.18 8.94
N VAL A 89 5.30 9.27 9.86
CA VAL A 89 4.11 9.39 10.74
C VAL A 89 4.16 10.67 11.56
N GLU A 90 5.32 11.00 12.13
CA GLU A 90 5.52 12.20 12.92
C GLU A 90 5.47 13.47 12.05
N ARG A 91 6.30 13.52 11.00
CA ARG A 91 6.44 14.69 10.11
C ARG A 91 5.13 15.08 9.44
N TYR A 92 4.37 14.10 8.96
CA TYR A 92 3.11 14.34 8.25
C TYR A 92 1.89 14.25 9.18
N ARG A 93 2.08 13.96 10.47
CA ARG A 93 1.00 13.80 11.45
C ARG A 93 -0.03 12.77 11.00
N LEU A 94 0.43 11.63 10.49
CA LEU A 94 -0.44 10.53 10.05
C LEU A 94 -1.15 9.95 11.27
N ARG A 95 -2.47 9.78 11.16
CA ARG A 95 -3.33 9.26 12.23
C ARG A 95 -4.22 8.12 11.74
N PRO A 96 -4.66 7.21 12.62
CA PRO A 96 -5.63 6.16 12.27
C PRO A 96 -7.02 6.70 11.87
N TYR A 97 -7.30 7.95 12.21
CA TYR A 97 -8.59 8.61 12.03
C TYR A 97 -8.40 9.98 11.36
N GLY A 98 -9.47 10.47 10.72
CA GLY A 98 -9.47 11.73 9.97
C GLY A 98 -9.12 11.57 8.49
N ASP A 99 -9.19 12.67 7.75
CA ASP A 99 -8.83 12.68 6.33
C ASP A 99 -7.31 12.66 6.17
N THR A 100 -6.75 11.46 6.19
CA THR A 100 -5.35 11.27 5.86
C THR A 100 -5.11 11.27 4.37
N PHE A 101 -6.12 11.05 3.50
CA PHE A 101 -6.00 10.86 2.04
C PHE A 101 -5.43 12.07 1.29
N ALA A 102 -5.61 13.28 1.81
CA ALA A 102 -5.07 14.50 1.22
C ALA A 102 -3.56 14.70 1.39
N GLN A 103 -2.88 13.89 2.21
CA GLN A 103 -1.45 14.08 2.53
C GLN A 103 -0.53 13.34 1.55
N THR A 104 0.64 13.91 1.25
CA THR A 104 1.74 13.20 0.56
C THR A 104 2.85 12.88 1.55
N TYR A 105 3.60 11.80 1.28
CA TYR A 105 4.75 11.42 2.11
C TYR A 105 5.78 10.64 1.29
N SER A 106 7.06 10.72 1.68
CA SER A 106 8.11 9.86 1.13
C SER A 106 7.81 8.39 1.44
N CYS A 107 7.88 7.52 0.44
CA CYS A 107 7.66 6.10 0.64
C CYS A 107 8.76 5.50 1.54
N PRO A 108 8.44 4.95 2.73
CA PRO A 108 9.46 4.38 3.63
C PRO A 108 10.14 3.11 3.07
N LEU A 109 9.50 2.49 2.07
CA LEU A 109 9.96 1.30 1.37
C LEU A 109 10.86 1.63 0.16
N PHE A 110 11.06 2.90 -0.16
CA PHE A 110 12.00 3.31 -1.19
C PHE A 110 13.41 3.40 -0.62
N GLU A 111 14.37 2.80 -1.31
CA GLU A 111 15.78 2.83 -0.97
C GLU A 111 16.56 3.40 -2.17
N PRO A 112 17.31 4.51 -2.01
CA PRO A 112 18.13 5.07 -3.08
C PRO A 112 19.05 4.01 -3.73
N GLY A 113 19.13 4.03 -5.05
CA GLY A 113 19.90 3.05 -5.84
C GLY A 113 19.27 1.64 -5.94
N SER A 114 18.39 1.25 -5.02
CA SER A 114 17.74 -0.08 -5.01
C SER A 114 16.26 -0.06 -5.46
N GLY A 115 15.58 1.07 -5.28
CA GLY A 115 14.15 1.22 -5.57
C GLY A 115 13.25 0.72 -4.44
N CYS A 116 12.05 0.26 -4.78
CA CYS A 116 11.08 -0.24 -3.80
C CYS A 116 11.49 -1.63 -3.27
N LEU A 117 11.73 -1.71 -1.96
CA LEU A 117 12.23 -2.92 -1.28
C LEU A 117 11.24 -4.10 -1.30
N VAL A 118 9.97 -3.84 -1.58
CA VAL A 118 8.91 -4.87 -1.67
C VAL A 118 8.38 -5.07 -3.09
N HIS A 119 9.01 -4.44 -4.09
CA HIS A 119 8.50 -4.32 -5.47
C HIS A 119 8.00 -5.63 -6.08
N ARG A 120 8.70 -6.75 -5.84
CA ARG A 120 8.40 -8.05 -6.48
C ARG A 120 7.40 -8.91 -5.73
N ARG A 121 7.23 -8.72 -4.42
CA ARG A 121 6.53 -9.69 -3.55
C ARG A 121 5.37 -9.10 -2.78
N ALA A 122 5.43 -7.81 -2.43
CA ALA A 122 4.41 -7.16 -1.62
C ALA A 122 4.08 -5.71 -2.04
N LYS A 123 4.42 -5.31 -3.28
CA LYS A 123 4.05 -3.98 -3.84
C LYS A 123 2.54 -3.74 -3.68
N PRO A 124 2.06 -2.68 -2.98
CA PRO A 124 0.64 -2.41 -2.77
C PRO A 124 -0.19 -2.43 -4.05
N ALA A 125 -1.48 -2.78 -3.97
CA ALA A 125 -2.37 -2.70 -5.13
C ALA A 125 -2.41 -1.29 -5.78
N PRO A 126 -2.53 -0.19 -5.02
CA PRO A 126 -2.48 1.17 -5.61
C PRO A 126 -1.16 1.43 -6.36
N CYS A 127 -0.04 0.96 -5.82
CA CYS A 127 1.26 1.11 -6.46
C CYS A 127 1.42 0.27 -7.73
N ILE A 128 0.69 -0.84 -7.90
CA ILE A 128 0.83 -1.71 -9.08
C ILE A 128 0.40 -0.96 -10.34
N GLN A 129 -0.67 -0.18 -10.28
CA GLN A 129 -1.19 0.58 -11.42
C GLN A 129 -0.36 1.84 -11.74
N HIS A 130 0.42 2.32 -10.77
CA HIS A 130 1.23 3.53 -10.92
C HIS A 130 2.47 3.28 -11.79
N ALA A 131 2.37 3.70 -13.05
CA ALA A 131 3.49 3.90 -13.97
C ALA A 131 3.41 5.32 -14.58
N CYS A 132 4.47 5.75 -15.25
CA CYS A 132 4.53 7.08 -15.87
C CYS A 132 4.06 6.97 -17.32
N TYR A 133 2.80 7.32 -17.57
CA TYR A 133 2.20 7.31 -18.90
C TYR A 133 2.28 8.71 -19.52
N ASP A 134 2.53 8.77 -20.83
CA ASP A 134 2.53 10.03 -21.57
C ASP A 134 1.11 10.45 -21.98
N ASN A 135 0.23 9.49 -22.27
CA ASN A 135 -1.16 9.75 -22.65
C ASN A 135 -2.16 9.16 -21.65
N TRP A 136 -3.35 9.77 -21.54
CA TRP A 136 -4.39 9.34 -20.60
C TRP A 136 -5.08 8.05 -21.03
N GLU A 137 -5.16 7.80 -22.33
CA GLU A 137 -5.71 6.59 -22.94
C GLU A 137 -4.90 5.32 -22.64
N ASP A 138 -3.61 5.49 -22.35
CA ASP A 138 -2.69 4.40 -21.99
C ASP A 138 -2.78 4.01 -20.51
N VAL A 139 -3.42 4.87 -19.72
CA VAL A 139 -3.56 4.69 -18.27
C VAL A 139 -4.56 3.56 -18.00
N PRO A 140 -4.24 2.58 -17.13
CA PRO A 140 -5.16 1.52 -16.81
C PRO A 140 -6.47 2.06 -16.22
N PRO A 141 -7.63 1.49 -16.57
CA PRO A 141 -8.91 1.94 -16.03
C PRO A 141 -8.96 1.69 -14.52
N VAL A 142 -9.45 2.69 -13.78
CA VAL A 142 -9.55 2.66 -12.31
C VAL A 142 -10.32 1.44 -11.76
N ALA A 143 -11.23 0.88 -12.57
CA ALA A 143 -11.98 -0.32 -12.20
C ALA A 143 -11.09 -1.55 -11.92
N LEU A 144 -9.88 -1.62 -12.51
CA LEU A 144 -8.93 -2.70 -12.25
C LEU A 144 -8.35 -2.61 -10.83
N GLU A 145 -7.94 -1.42 -10.41
CA GLU A 145 -7.52 -1.16 -9.03
C GLU A 145 -8.63 -1.52 -8.04
N TRP A 146 -9.88 -1.14 -8.33
CA TRP A 146 -11.02 -1.45 -7.46
C TRP A 146 -11.28 -2.95 -7.33
N GLN A 147 -11.13 -3.69 -8.42
CA GLN A 147 -11.24 -5.16 -8.37
C GLN A 147 -10.11 -5.77 -7.52
N ALA A 148 -8.88 -5.25 -7.63
CA ALA A 148 -7.77 -5.70 -6.79
C ALA A 148 -8.02 -5.34 -5.31
N ALA A 149 -8.40 -4.10 -5.01
CA ALA A 149 -8.69 -3.63 -3.66
C ALA A 149 -9.79 -4.46 -2.98
N ARG A 150 -10.92 -4.71 -3.65
CA ARG A 150 -12.01 -5.55 -3.10
C ARG A 150 -11.55 -6.96 -2.74
N ARG A 151 -10.67 -7.57 -3.55
CA ARG A 151 -10.08 -8.89 -3.23
C ARG A 151 -9.20 -8.82 -1.99
N VAL A 152 -8.45 -7.73 -1.80
CA VAL A 152 -7.64 -7.49 -0.60
C VAL A 152 -8.54 -7.33 0.63
N GLU A 153 -9.61 -6.54 0.54
CA GLU A 153 -10.58 -6.34 1.63
C GLU A 153 -11.26 -7.63 2.05
N GLN A 154 -11.68 -8.44 1.08
CA GLN A 154 -12.27 -9.75 1.33
C GLN A 154 -11.29 -10.65 2.11
N LEU A 155 -10.03 -10.74 1.67
CA LEU A 155 -9.01 -11.52 2.36
C LEU A 155 -8.74 -10.99 3.78
N ASN A 156 -8.71 -9.68 3.99
CA ASN A 156 -8.56 -9.12 5.34
C ASN A 156 -9.74 -9.49 6.23
N THR A 157 -10.96 -9.44 5.70
CA THR A 157 -12.18 -9.81 6.44
C THR A 157 -12.18 -11.29 6.80
N GLU A 158 -11.76 -12.16 5.87
CA GLU A 158 -11.67 -13.62 6.09
C GLU A 158 -10.63 -14.02 7.16
N VAL A 159 -9.61 -13.18 7.41
CA VAL A 159 -8.51 -13.46 8.36
C VAL A 159 -8.70 -12.73 9.68
N TYR A 160 -9.00 -11.44 9.62
CA TYR A 160 -9.00 -10.53 10.77
C TYR A 160 -10.40 -10.11 11.20
N GLY A 161 -11.46 -10.48 10.46
CA GLY A 161 -12.80 -9.97 10.72
C GLY A 161 -12.85 -8.45 10.63
N ALA A 162 -13.24 -7.81 11.73
CA ALA A 162 -13.27 -6.35 11.86
C ALA A 162 -11.90 -5.70 12.20
N ALA A 163 -10.87 -6.50 12.47
CA ALA A 163 -9.61 -6.05 13.06
C ALA A 163 -8.60 -5.46 12.04
N TRP A 164 -9.07 -4.61 11.13
CA TRP A 164 -8.26 -3.93 10.11
C TRP A 164 -8.95 -2.65 9.60
N ALA A 165 -8.15 -1.77 8.98
CA ALA A 165 -8.61 -0.58 8.29
C ALA A 165 -7.67 -0.24 7.12
N TRP A 166 -8.12 0.62 6.20
CA TRP A 166 -7.25 1.28 5.23
C TRP A 166 -6.51 2.41 5.93
N LEU A 167 -5.18 2.27 6.06
CA LEU A 167 -4.32 3.28 6.70
C LEU A 167 -3.13 3.62 5.80
N PRO A 168 -2.55 4.82 5.91
CA PRO A 168 -1.31 5.18 5.20
C PRO A 168 -0.22 4.13 5.43
N THR A 169 0.53 3.83 4.37
CA THR A 169 1.62 2.82 4.41
C THR A 169 2.59 3.03 5.59
N PRO A 170 3.08 4.25 5.88
CA PRO A 170 3.98 4.46 7.02
C PRO A 170 3.32 4.09 8.35
N LEU A 171 2.04 4.44 8.53
CA LEU A 171 1.33 4.13 9.76
C LEU A 171 1.20 2.61 9.96
N TRP A 172 0.79 1.87 8.92
CA TRP A 172 0.74 0.41 8.99
C TRP A 172 2.10 -0.21 9.31
N LEU A 173 3.19 0.28 8.70
CA LEU A 173 4.54 -0.22 8.99
C LEU A 173 4.95 0.01 10.44
N THR A 174 4.57 1.13 11.06
CA THR A 174 4.81 1.34 12.50
C THR A 174 4.01 0.36 13.36
N LEU A 175 2.77 0.04 12.97
CA LEU A 175 1.91 -0.90 13.70
C LEU A 175 2.38 -2.36 13.62
N VAL A 176 3.09 -2.74 12.56
CA VAL A 176 3.62 -4.10 12.36
C VAL A 176 5.13 -4.22 12.56
N ASP A 177 5.79 -3.19 13.12
CA ASP A 177 7.22 -3.22 13.40
C ASP A 177 7.56 -4.38 14.34
N PRO A 178 8.43 -5.33 13.92
CA PRO A 178 8.85 -6.45 14.77
C PRO A 178 9.53 -6.03 16.08
N ALA A 179 10.10 -4.83 16.14
CA ALA A 179 10.72 -4.29 17.35
C ALA A 179 9.72 -3.54 18.26
N GLY A 180 8.46 -3.37 17.82
CA GLY A 180 7.41 -2.72 18.59
C GLY A 180 6.69 -3.68 19.53
N GLU A 181 6.13 -3.14 20.61
CA GLU A 181 5.38 -3.93 21.61
C GLU A 181 3.95 -4.29 21.17
N GLY A 182 3.49 -3.77 20.02
CA GLY A 182 2.15 -4.05 19.48
C GLY A 182 0.98 -3.44 20.27
N VAL A 183 1.25 -2.66 21.32
CA VAL A 183 0.24 -2.03 22.20
C VAL A 183 -0.77 -1.20 21.40
N GLU A 184 -0.27 -0.38 20.48
CA GLU A 184 -1.12 0.50 19.66
C GLU A 184 -1.99 -0.30 18.68
N LEU A 185 -1.45 -1.33 18.03
CA LEU A 185 -2.25 -2.21 17.18
C LEU A 185 -3.33 -2.94 17.99
N ALA A 186 -2.99 -3.44 19.18
CA ALA A 186 -3.97 -4.09 20.06
C ALA A 186 -5.09 -3.13 20.49
N ARG A 187 -4.75 -1.86 20.77
CA ARG A 187 -5.74 -0.80 21.05
C ARG A 187 -6.67 -0.58 19.87
N LEU A 188 -6.12 -0.35 18.67
CA LEU A 188 -6.90 -0.12 17.45
C LEU A 188 -7.78 -1.32 17.08
N VAL A 189 -7.28 -2.55 17.24
CA VAL A 189 -8.07 -3.77 17.02
C VAL A 189 -9.29 -3.82 17.95
N ARG A 190 -9.14 -3.48 19.24
CA ARG A 190 -10.29 -3.39 20.15
C ARG A 190 -11.28 -2.32 19.72
N GLU A 191 -10.79 -1.17 19.28
CA GLU A 191 -11.64 -0.07 18.80
C GLU A 191 -12.41 -0.43 17.53
N TRP A 192 -11.77 -1.06 16.56
CA TRP A 192 -12.42 -1.50 15.33
C TRP A 192 -13.44 -2.62 15.58
N CYS A 193 -13.12 -3.58 16.44
CA CYS A 193 -14.06 -4.63 16.83
C CYS A 193 -15.26 -4.08 17.61
N ALA A 194 -15.04 -3.12 18.53
CA ALA A 194 -16.10 -2.52 19.35
C ALA A 194 -17.10 -1.70 18.55
N ARG A 195 -16.67 -1.11 17.42
CA ARG A 195 -17.58 -0.37 16.52
C ARG A 195 -18.53 -1.27 15.73
N GLY A 196 -18.45 -2.60 15.91
CA GLY A 196 -19.24 -3.56 15.17
C GLY A 196 -18.75 -3.61 13.73
N GLY A 197 -17.94 -4.61 13.39
CA GLY A 197 -17.55 -4.85 12.00
C GLY A 197 -18.79 -5.02 11.13
N GLY A 198 -19.19 -3.95 10.43
CA GLY A 198 -20.39 -3.97 9.60
C GLY A 198 -20.95 -2.59 9.24
N ASP A 199 -21.00 -1.61 10.14
CA ASP A 199 -21.69 -0.35 9.83
C ASP A 199 -21.10 0.86 10.56
N GLY A 200 -20.72 1.87 9.78
CA GLY A 200 -20.45 3.21 10.29
C GLY A 200 -18.97 3.63 10.33
N GLN A 201 -18.28 3.63 9.19
CA GLN A 201 -17.70 4.88 8.61
C GLN A 201 -16.73 4.71 7.42
N ALA A 202 -16.45 3.52 6.87
CA ALA A 202 -15.72 3.44 5.59
C ALA A 202 -15.84 2.11 4.82
N HIS A 203 -16.99 1.43 4.83
CA HIS A 203 -17.28 0.52 3.71
C HIS A 203 -17.45 1.37 2.44
N GLY A 204 -16.36 1.64 1.71
CA GLY A 204 -16.34 2.10 0.32
C GLY A 204 -16.96 3.45 -0.09
N ASN A 205 -17.71 4.17 0.75
CA ASN A 205 -18.77 5.04 0.20
C ASN A 205 -18.53 6.57 0.03
N PHE A 206 -17.32 7.13 0.25
CA PHE A 206 -17.08 8.57 -0.09
C PHE A 206 -15.77 8.94 -0.79
N ALA A 207 -14.61 8.33 -0.51
CA ALA A 207 -13.34 8.75 -1.17
C ALA A 207 -13.20 8.21 -2.60
N HIS A 208 -13.87 7.10 -2.88
CA HIS A 208 -14.21 6.63 -4.22
C HIS A 208 -15.09 7.63 -5.01
N ARG A 209 -15.79 8.56 -4.33
CA ARG A 209 -16.65 9.59 -4.96
C ARG A 209 -15.95 10.93 -5.23
N ASN A 210 -14.82 11.26 -4.58
CA ASN A 210 -14.14 12.55 -4.78
C ASN A 210 -12.70 12.47 -5.33
N LEU A 211 -12.00 11.33 -5.32
CA LEU A 211 -10.76 11.16 -6.10
C LEU A 211 -11.00 11.16 -7.62
N GLN A 212 -12.26 10.94 -8.03
CA GLN A 212 -12.75 11.17 -9.39
C GLN A 212 -12.77 12.66 -9.80
N ARG A 213 -12.57 13.61 -8.87
CA ARG A 213 -12.30 15.02 -9.21
C ARG A 213 -10.80 15.30 -9.27
N ARG A 214 -10.19 14.72 -10.32
CA ARG A 214 -8.96 15.18 -10.99
C ARG A 214 -7.62 14.83 -10.29
N ARG A 215 -6.80 14.04 -11.03
CA ARG A 215 -5.32 13.96 -10.99
C ARG A 215 -4.64 13.09 -9.92
N SER A 216 -4.99 11.81 -9.77
CA SER A 216 -4.16 10.87 -8.98
C SER A 216 -3.18 10.01 -9.79
N LEU A 217 -3.24 10.06 -11.12
CA LEU A 217 -2.24 9.43 -11.97
C LEU A 217 -1.38 10.55 -12.56
N PRO A 218 -0.06 10.57 -12.31
CA PRO A 218 0.80 11.55 -12.93
C PRO A 218 0.91 11.19 -14.42
N VAL A 219 0.00 11.73 -15.23
CA VAL A 219 0.42 12.09 -16.59
C VAL A 219 1.41 13.21 -16.39
N ILE A 220 2.68 12.90 -16.65
CA ILE A 220 3.75 13.89 -16.59
C ILE A 220 3.47 14.86 -17.73
N LYS A 221 2.83 15.99 -17.41
CA LYS A 221 2.87 17.15 -18.30
C LYS A 221 4.29 17.69 -18.20
N CYS A 222 5.08 17.45 -19.24
CA CYS A 222 6.27 18.24 -19.49
C CYS A 222 5.88 19.72 -19.62
#